data_AF-A0A7K6LAM8-F1
#
_entry.id   AF-A0A7K6LAM8-F1
#
_cell.length_a   1.000
_cell.length_b   1.000
_cell.length_c   1.000
_cell.angle_alpha   90.00
_cell.angle_beta   90.00
_cell.angle_gamma   90.00
#
_symmetry.space_group_name_H-M   'P 1'
#
loop_
_entity.id
_entity.type
_entity.pdbx_description
1 polymer ?
#
loop_
_entity_poly.entity_id
_entity_poly.type
_entity_poly.pdbx_seq_one_letter_code
_entity_poly.pdbx_strand_id
1 'polypeptide(L)'
;ASSLFSGQVLLAGRSERRLDTERELRRALDNKILLLFFGAWRCPRCRDFAPRLRDFSRRLTDPFHVERAEQIGLVYVGQDRSEEEQQQFLRSMPRRWMAVPHGDSFGRDLAQRFGVSELPSVVVLKPSGAVLVGNAVREIRDLGAACFHNWREAAELLDRNFRPAEDSDGSVPRSLTEPLRRLKYRIWSRDEEEEEEEEEEEEERE
;
A
#
# COMPACT_ATOMS: atom_id res chain seq x y z
N ALA A 1 6.85 0.33 7.99
CA ALA A 1 6.53 -1.11 7.94
C ALA A 1 7.50 -1.86 7.04
N SER A 2 8.14 -1.17 6.08
CA SER A 2 9.27 -1.67 5.30
C SER A 2 10.40 -2.26 6.15
N SER A 3 10.64 -1.74 7.36
CA SER A 3 11.64 -2.26 8.30
C SER A 3 11.45 -3.74 8.67
N LEU A 4 10.22 -4.27 8.63
CA LEU A 4 9.95 -5.70 8.83
C LEU A 4 10.61 -6.57 7.76
N PHE A 5 10.80 -6.01 6.56
CA PHE A 5 11.34 -6.67 5.38
C PHE A 5 12.77 -6.18 5.07
N SER A 6 13.44 -5.51 6.02
CA SER A 6 14.81 -5.04 5.82
C SER A 6 15.75 -6.23 5.59
N GLY A 7 16.53 -6.18 4.51
CA GLY A 7 17.40 -7.26 4.08
C GLY A 7 16.69 -8.51 3.53
N GLN A 8 15.36 -8.43 3.31
CA GLN A 8 14.57 -9.50 2.71
C GLN A 8 14.30 -9.21 1.24
N VAL A 9 13.98 -10.26 0.48
CA VAL A 9 13.58 -10.13 -0.92
C VAL A 9 12.08 -10.41 -1.02
N LEU A 10 11.34 -9.58 -1.73
CA LEU A 10 9.95 -9.85 -2.09
C LEU A 10 9.81 -10.07 -3.60
N LEU A 11 8.89 -10.93 -4.01
CA LEU A 11 8.52 -11.12 -5.40
C LEU A 11 7.40 -10.14 -5.76
N ALA A 12 7.52 -9.45 -6.90
CA ALA A 12 6.49 -8.56 -7.42
C ALA A 12 5.44 -9.34 -8.22
N GLY A 13 4.36 -9.74 -7.53
CA GLY A 13 3.11 -10.18 -8.14
C GLY A 13 3.25 -11.38 -9.07
N ARG A 14 2.80 -11.20 -10.32
CA ARG A 14 2.81 -12.23 -11.37
C ARG A 14 4.15 -12.37 -12.09
N SER A 15 5.09 -11.48 -11.82
CA SER A 15 6.42 -11.52 -12.40
C SER A 15 7.41 -12.12 -11.42
N GLU A 16 8.37 -12.90 -11.91
CA GLU A 16 9.52 -13.36 -11.12
C GLU A 16 10.49 -12.21 -10.76
N ARG A 17 10.08 -10.96 -10.98
CA ARG A 17 10.85 -9.77 -10.60
C ARG A 17 10.95 -9.72 -9.08
N ARG A 18 12.19 -9.59 -8.61
CA ARG A 18 12.55 -9.43 -7.21
C ARG A 18 12.57 -7.95 -6.84
N LEU A 19 12.09 -7.64 -5.64
CA LEU A 19 12.23 -6.38 -4.93
C LEU A 19 13.26 -6.65 -3.84
N ASP A 20 14.51 -6.39 -4.16
CA ASP A 20 15.68 -6.70 -3.32
C ASP A 20 16.39 -5.43 -2.83
N THR A 21 16.08 -4.27 -3.43
CA THR A 21 16.59 -2.99 -2.96
C THR A 21 15.70 -2.39 -1.87
N GLU A 22 16.33 -1.77 -0.87
CA GLU A 22 15.61 -1.08 0.20
C GLU A 22 14.69 0.03 -0.35
N ARG A 23 15.12 0.74 -1.39
CA ARG A 23 14.32 1.79 -2.04
C ARG A 23 13.02 1.24 -2.63
N GLU A 24 13.06 0.07 -3.27
CA GLU A 24 11.86 -0.57 -3.82
C GLU A 24 10.93 -1.06 -2.72
N LEU A 25 11.46 -1.69 -1.66
CA LEU A 25 10.67 -2.14 -0.53
C LEU A 25 9.98 -0.98 0.19
N ARG A 26 10.70 0.12 0.44
CA ARG A 26 10.14 1.35 1.03
C ARG A 26 9.01 1.91 0.16
N ARG A 27 9.23 2.06 -1.15
CA ARG A 27 8.19 2.51 -2.10
C ARG A 27 6.96 1.59 -2.12
N ALA A 28 7.19 0.28 -2.00
CA ALA A 28 6.12 -0.70 -2.05
C ALA A 28 5.32 -0.77 -0.74
N LEU A 29 5.95 -0.56 0.43
CA LEU A 29 5.40 -0.89 1.74
C LEU A 29 5.16 0.29 2.68
N ASP A 30 5.90 1.39 2.56
CA ASP A 30 5.78 2.50 3.51
C ASP A 30 4.55 3.38 3.27
N ASN A 31 4.05 3.94 4.38
CA ASN A 31 2.83 4.74 4.42
C ASN A 31 1.56 3.97 3.99
N LYS A 32 1.59 2.63 4.06
CA LYS A 32 0.46 1.74 3.73
C LYS A 32 0.07 0.87 4.91
N ILE A 33 -1.21 0.52 4.98
CA ILE A 33 -1.68 -0.62 5.76
C ILE A 33 -1.22 -1.88 5.03
N LEU A 34 -0.46 -2.74 5.70
CA LEU A 34 0.01 -3.98 5.10
C LEU A 34 -0.87 -5.16 5.52
N LEU A 35 -1.26 -5.97 4.54
CA LEU A 35 -1.92 -7.25 4.75
C LEU A 35 -0.92 -8.36 4.50
N LEU A 36 -0.58 -9.11 5.53
CA LEU A 36 0.17 -10.36 5.41
C LEU A 36 -0.83 -11.50 5.28
N PHE A 37 -0.98 -12.02 4.07
CA PHE A 37 -1.87 -13.14 3.79
C PHE A 37 -1.10 -14.45 3.86
N PHE A 38 -1.35 -15.22 4.92
CA PHE A 38 -0.83 -16.56 5.09
C PHE A 38 -1.78 -17.55 4.44
N GLY A 39 -1.26 -18.31 3.47
CA GLY A 39 -2.07 -19.25 2.71
C GLY A 39 -1.24 -20.33 2.03
N ALA A 40 -1.95 -21.23 1.37
CA ALA A 40 -1.37 -22.28 0.54
C ALA A 40 -2.38 -22.65 -0.57
N TRP A 41 -1.89 -22.91 -1.77
CA TRP A 41 -2.66 -23.31 -2.95
C TRP A 41 -3.48 -24.58 -2.70
N ARG A 42 -2.89 -25.58 -2.04
CA ARG A 42 -3.57 -26.85 -1.73
C ARG A 42 -4.60 -26.75 -0.60
N CYS A 43 -4.65 -25.65 0.14
CA CYS A 43 -5.58 -25.50 1.25
C CYS A 43 -6.99 -25.12 0.74
N PRO A 44 -8.03 -25.95 0.94
CA PRO A 44 -9.38 -25.67 0.44
C PRO A 44 -9.94 -24.35 0.97
N ARG A 45 -9.81 -24.10 2.28
CA ARG A 45 -10.28 -22.86 2.93
C ARG A 45 -9.61 -21.62 2.35
N CYS A 46 -8.33 -21.71 1.98
CA CYS A 46 -7.60 -20.62 1.32
C CYS A 46 -8.14 -20.35 -0.09
N ARG A 47 -8.43 -21.40 -0.87
CA ARG A 47 -9.01 -21.26 -2.22
C ARG A 47 -10.40 -20.65 -2.19
N ASP A 48 -11.21 -20.99 -1.18
CA ASP A 48 -12.54 -20.40 -1.01
C ASP A 48 -12.48 -18.92 -0.62
N PHE A 49 -11.47 -18.53 0.17
CA PHE A 49 -11.28 -17.15 0.61
C PHE A 49 -10.58 -16.26 -0.43
N ALA A 50 -9.68 -16.83 -1.23
CA ALA A 50 -8.87 -16.12 -2.20
C ALA A 50 -9.65 -15.19 -3.16
N PRO A 51 -10.77 -15.61 -3.78
CA PRO A 51 -11.59 -14.72 -4.61
C PRO A 51 -12.08 -13.49 -3.86
N ARG A 52 -12.47 -13.63 -2.59
CA ARG A 52 -12.93 -12.51 -1.76
C ARG A 52 -11.80 -11.54 -1.46
N LEU A 53 -10.63 -12.06 -1.11
CA LEU A 53 -9.45 -11.22 -0.85
C LEU A 53 -8.98 -10.49 -2.13
N ARG A 54 -9.02 -11.17 -3.28
CA ARG A 54 -8.74 -10.54 -4.58
C ARG A 54 -9.71 -9.41 -4.87
N ASP A 55 -11.00 -9.63 -4.69
CA ASP A 55 -12.03 -8.62 -4.99
C ASP A 55 -11.97 -7.45 -3.99
N PHE A 56 -11.67 -7.74 -2.73
CA PHE A 56 -11.36 -6.74 -1.69
C PHE A 56 -10.18 -5.85 -2.11
N SER A 57 -9.05 -6.46 -2.45
CA SER A 57 -7.86 -5.73 -2.90
C SER A 57 -8.14 -4.92 -4.16
N ARG A 58 -8.87 -5.47 -5.13
CA ARG A 58 -9.24 -4.76 -6.36
C ARG A 58 -10.05 -3.50 -6.04
N ARG A 59 -11.09 -3.59 -5.21
CA ARG A 59 -11.93 -2.43 -4.83
C ARG A 59 -11.15 -1.32 -4.14
N LEU A 60 -10.14 -1.67 -3.34
CA LEU A 60 -9.31 -0.69 -2.61
C LEU A 60 -8.15 -0.10 -3.41
N THR A 61 -7.83 -0.69 -4.57
CA THR A 61 -6.73 -0.24 -5.43
C THR A 61 -7.21 0.24 -6.80
N ASP A 62 -8.52 0.23 -7.03
CA ASP A 62 -9.11 0.70 -8.28
C ASP A 62 -9.04 2.24 -8.35
N PRO A 63 -8.27 2.81 -9.30
CA PRO A 63 -8.12 4.26 -9.42
C PRO A 63 -9.44 4.97 -9.73
N PHE A 64 -10.44 4.28 -10.26
CA PHE A 64 -11.75 4.86 -10.54
C PHE A 64 -12.61 5.04 -9.28
N HIS A 65 -12.28 4.35 -8.18
CA HIS A 65 -13.11 4.29 -6.98
C HIS A 65 -12.41 4.81 -5.72
N VAL A 66 -11.11 5.12 -5.80
CA VAL A 66 -10.30 5.53 -4.64
C VAL A 66 -9.42 6.72 -5.01
N GLU A 67 -9.58 7.84 -4.29
CA GLU A 67 -8.76 9.04 -4.51
C GLU A 67 -7.25 8.79 -4.36
N ARG A 68 -6.88 7.79 -3.55
CA ARG A 68 -5.50 7.33 -3.34
C ARG A 68 -5.45 5.80 -3.27
N ALA A 69 -5.34 5.16 -4.43
CA ALA A 69 -5.25 3.71 -4.61
C ALA A 69 -4.01 3.02 -3.96
N GLU A 70 -3.27 3.73 -3.09
CA GLU A 70 -1.92 3.34 -2.65
C GLU A 70 -1.79 3.11 -1.15
N GLN A 71 -2.85 3.26 -0.35
CA GLN A 71 -2.73 3.11 1.12
C GLN A 71 -2.83 1.66 1.61
N ILE A 72 -2.86 0.67 0.71
CA ILE A 72 -2.85 -0.75 1.05
C ILE A 72 -1.73 -1.49 0.31
N GLY A 73 -0.96 -2.28 1.04
CA GLY A 73 0.00 -3.24 0.49
C GLY A 73 -0.39 -4.65 0.90
N LEU A 74 -0.19 -5.63 0.02
CA LEU A 74 -0.52 -7.02 0.32
C LEU A 74 0.68 -7.91 -0.02
N VAL A 75 1.11 -8.69 0.97
CA VAL A 75 2.21 -9.63 0.87
C VAL A 75 1.66 -11.04 1.13
N TYR A 76 1.78 -11.91 0.13
CA TYR A 76 1.49 -13.33 0.25
C TYR A 76 2.66 -14.03 0.96
N VAL A 77 2.35 -14.74 2.03
CA VAL A 77 3.30 -15.59 2.75
C VAL A 77 2.85 -17.03 2.53
N GLY A 78 3.42 -17.64 1.50
CA GLY A 78 3.07 -19.00 1.07
C GLY A 78 3.61 -20.06 2.03
N GLN A 79 2.75 -21.00 2.41
CA GLN A 79 3.12 -22.28 3.03
C GLN A 79 2.94 -23.44 2.04
N ASP A 80 3.14 -23.13 0.76
CA ASP A 80 3.08 -24.07 -0.35
C ASP A 80 4.21 -25.12 -0.25
N ARG A 81 4.02 -26.28 -0.87
CA ARG A 81 5.05 -27.34 -0.84
C ARG A 81 6.12 -27.15 -1.91
N SER A 82 5.82 -26.38 -2.93
CA SER A 82 6.72 -26.10 -4.04
C SER A 82 6.52 -24.68 -4.57
N GLU A 83 7.52 -24.19 -5.29
CA GLU A 83 7.46 -22.88 -5.92
C GLU A 83 6.36 -22.81 -6.99
N GLU A 84 6.13 -23.89 -7.73
CA GLU A 84 5.11 -23.95 -8.78
C GLU A 84 3.70 -23.75 -8.23
N GLU A 85 3.44 -24.29 -7.02
CA GLU A 85 2.16 -24.11 -6.32
C GLU A 85 1.94 -22.65 -5.91
N GLN A 86 2.98 -22.03 -5.33
CA GLN A 86 2.97 -20.61 -5.00
C GLN A 86 2.74 -19.75 -6.25
N GLN A 87 3.45 -20.04 -7.34
CA GLN A 87 3.28 -19.33 -8.61
C GLN A 87 1.86 -19.53 -9.17
N GLN A 88 1.29 -20.73 -9.08
CA GLN A 88 -0.08 -21.00 -9.53
C GLN A 88 -1.10 -20.15 -8.77
N PHE A 89 -0.93 -20.02 -7.45
CA PHE A 89 -1.74 -19.13 -6.64
C PHE A 89 -1.61 -17.66 -7.09
N LEU A 90 -0.37 -17.16 -7.19
CA LEU A 90 -0.07 -15.77 -7.55
C LEU A 90 -0.53 -15.38 -8.96
N ARG A 91 -0.53 -16.32 -9.92
CA ARG A 91 -1.06 -16.09 -11.29
C ARG A 91 -2.51 -15.59 -11.29
N SER A 92 -3.31 -16.05 -10.33
CA SER A 92 -4.72 -15.65 -10.18
C SER A 92 -4.93 -14.33 -9.44
N MET A 93 -3.88 -13.78 -8.83
CA MET A 93 -3.92 -12.60 -7.98
C MET A 93 -3.62 -11.30 -8.75
N PRO A 94 -3.97 -10.12 -8.19
CA PRO A 94 -3.65 -8.82 -8.78
C PRO A 94 -2.13 -8.59 -8.89
N ARG A 95 -1.70 -7.86 -9.92
CA ARG A 95 -0.27 -7.60 -10.19
C ARG A 95 0.46 -6.83 -9.09
N ARG A 96 -0.27 -6.02 -8.30
CA ARG A 96 0.28 -5.19 -7.21
C ARG A 96 0.60 -6.00 -5.94
N TRP A 97 0.19 -7.27 -5.87
CA TRP A 97 0.53 -8.12 -4.73
C TRP A 97 2.01 -8.41 -4.72
N MET A 98 2.57 -8.59 -3.53
CA MET A 98 3.92 -9.08 -3.35
C MET A 98 3.86 -10.49 -2.75
N ALA A 99 4.96 -11.22 -2.80
CA ALA A 99 5.06 -12.50 -2.12
C ALA A 99 6.44 -12.70 -1.51
N VAL A 100 6.51 -13.40 -0.37
CA VAL A 100 7.77 -13.92 0.14
C VAL A 100 8.22 -15.08 -0.77
N PRO A 101 9.48 -15.15 -1.23
CA PRO A 101 9.98 -16.26 -2.02
C PRO A 101 9.74 -17.62 -1.36
N HIS A 102 9.40 -18.63 -2.15
CA HIS A 102 9.22 -19.99 -1.65
C HIS A 102 10.55 -20.51 -1.04
N GLY A 103 10.46 -21.24 0.06
CA GLY A 103 11.61 -21.85 0.72
C GLY A 103 12.40 -20.90 1.64
N ASP A 104 12.09 -19.61 1.63
CA ASP A 104 12.67 -18.62 2.55
C ASP A 104 12.25 -18.92 4.00
N SER A 105 13.19 -18.88 4.95
CA SER A 105 12.89 -19.03 6.39
C SER A 105 12.02 -17.88 6.88
N PHE A 106 12.14 -16.71 6.27
CA PHE A 106 11.44 -15.51 6.67
C PHE A 106 9.91 -15.68 6.70
N GLY A 107 9.33 -16.45 5.77
CA GLY A 107 7.89 -16.73 5.78
C GLY A 107 7.45 -17.51 7.02
N ARG A 108 8.27 -18.44 7.51
CA ARG A 108 8.02 -19.19 8.76
C ARG A 108 8.21 -18.31 9.99
N ASP A 109 9.23 -17.47 9.98
CA ASP A 109 9.51 -16.53 11.08
C ASP A 109 8.38 -15.51 11.23
N LEU A 110 7.80 -15.03 10.12
CA LEU A 110 6.61 -14.19 10.12
C LEU A 110 5.40 -14.92 10.72
N ALA A 111 5.15 -16.17 10.33
CA ALA A 111 4.03 -16.94 10.86
C ALA A 111 4.17 -17.15 12.38
N GLN A 112 5.38 -17.46 12.85
CA GLN A 112 5.66 -17.59 14.28
C GLN A 112 5.53 -16.26 15.01
N ARG A 113 6.11 -15.18 14.48
CA ARG A 113 6.09 -13.83 15.08
C ARG A 113 4.68 -13.31 15.28
N PHE A 114 3.77 -13.60 14.35
CA PHE A 114 2.38 -13.15 14.42
C PHE A 114 1.41 -14.22 14.95
N GLY A 115 1.92 -15.36 15.45
CA GLY A 115 1.10 -16.40 16.07
C GLY A 115 0.10 -17.06 15.12
N VAL A 116 0.45 -17.21 13.85
CA VAL A 116 -0.43 -17.81 12.84
C VAL A 116 -0.40 -19.33 12.97
N SER A 117 -1.46 -19.89 13.57
CA SER A 117 -1.64 -21.33 13.75
C SER A 117 -2.53 -21.98 12.67
N GLU A 118 -3.39 -21.20 12.01
CA GLU A 118 -4.39 -21.71 11.06
C GLU A 118 -4.40 -20.92 9.76
N LEU A 119 -4.71 -21.62 8.65
CA LEU A 119 -4.87 -21.04 7.33
C LEU A 119 -6.34 -21.10 6.86
N PRO A 120 -6.84 -20.07 6.14
CA PRO A 120 -6.17 -18.80 5.85
C PRO A 120 -6.08 -17.89 7.08
N SER A 121 -5.05 -17.03 7.12
CA SER A 121 -4.96 -15.92 8.08
C SER A 121 -4.52 -14.65 7.37
N VAL A 122 -5.09 -13.51 7.77
CA VAL A 122 -4.69 -12.19 7.27
C VAL A 122 -4.31 -11.31 8.45
N VAL A 123 -3.01 -11.09 8.65
CA VAL A 123 -2.53 -10.14 9.66
C VAL A 123 -2.52 -8.75 9.04
N VAL A 124 -3.14 -7.78 9.70
CA VAL A 124 -3.20 -6.37 9.26
C VAL A 124 -2.23 -5.57 10.10
N LEU A 125 -1.31 -4.86 9.44
CA LEU A 125 -0.30 -4.02 10.08
C LEU A 125 -0.54 -2.55 9.75
N LYS A 126 -0.30 -1.69 10.75
CA LYS A 126 -0.20 -0.24 10.56
C LYS A 126 1.02 0.11 9.70
N PRO A 127 1.08 1.31 9.10
CA PRO A 127 2.29 1.80 8.44
C PRO A 127 3.55 1.81 9.32
N SER A 128 3.39 1.90 10.65
CA SER A 128 4.49 1.77 11.60
C SER A 128 5.07 0.34 11.68
N GLY A 129 4.32 -0.67 11.23
CA GLY A 129 4.65 -2.09 11.40
C GLY A 129 4.00 -2.74 12.63
N ALA A 130 3.28 -1.96 13.46
CA ALA A 130 2.51 -2.50 14.58
C ALA A 130 1.29 -3.30 14.08
N VAL A 131 0.91 -4.35 14.81
CA VAL A 131 -0.28 -5.15 14.48
C VAL A 131 -1.53 -4.34 14.78
N LEU A 132 -2.41 -4.24 13.77
CA LEU A 132 -3.74 -3.67 13.88
C LEU A 132 -4.78 -4.76 14.16
N VAL A 133 -4.72 -5.85 13.38
CA VAL A 133 -5.63 -7.00 13.49
C VAL A 133 -4.82 -8.29 13.30
N GLY A 134 -4.93 -9.24 14.24
CA GLY A 134 -4.19 -10.50 14.19
C GLY A 134 -4.73 -11.50 13.15
N ASN A 135 -6.03 -11.49 12.88
CA ASN A 135 -6.62 -12.27 11.78
C ASN A 135 -7.91 -11.61 11.25
N ALA A 136 -7.81 -10.94 10.10
CA ALA A 136 -8.88 -10.21 9.46
C ALA A 136 -9.77 -11.04 8.52
N VAL A 137 -9.58 -12.36 8.42
CA VAL A 137 -10.36 -13.20 7.48
C VAL A 137 -11.87 -13.06 7.68
N ARG A 138 -12.33 -13.02 8.93
CA ARG A 138 -13.76 -12.85 9.23
C ARG A 138 -14.25 -11.45 8.85
N GLU A 139 -13.52 -10.41 9.23
CA GLU A 139 -13.87 -9.02 8.91
C GLU A 139 -13.97 -8.79 7.39
N ILE A 140 -13.02 -9.33 6.62
CA ILE A 140 -13.04 -9.23 5.15
C ILE A 140 -14.21 -10.01 4.55
N ARG A 141 -14.58 -11.17 5.12
CA ARG A 141 -15.72 -11.95 4.64
C ARG A 141 -17.05 -11.25 4.89
N ASP A 142 -17.22 -10.64 6.06
CA ASP A 142 -18.49 -10.12 6.52
C ASP A 142 -18.71 -8.66 6.05
N LEU A 143 -17.68 -7.82 6.11
CA LEU A 143 -17.76 -6.39 5.80
C LEU A 143 -17.19 -6.02 4.42
N GLY A 144 -16.39 -6.91 3.81
CA GLY A 144 -15.74 -6.62 2.53
C GLY A 144 -14.85 -5.37 2.62
N ALA A 145 -14.94 -4.48 1.63
CA ALA A 145 -14.11 -3.26 1.59
C ALA A 145 -14.41 -2.27 2.74
N ALA A 146 -15.57 -2.37 3.40
CA ALA A 146 -15.96 -1.44 4.45
C ALA A 146 -15.07 -1.53 5.71
N CYS A 147 -14.52 -2.71 6.03
CA CYS A 147 -13.62 -2.85 7.20
C CYS A 147 -12.34 -2.00 7.04
N PHE A 148 -11.93 -1.70 5.82
CA PHE A 148 -10.75 -0.88 5.57
C PHE A 148 -10.89 0.54 6.10
N HIS A 149 -12.11 1.11 6.13
CA HIS A 149 -12.34 2.42 6.75
C HIS A 149 -12.00 2.39 8.24
N ASN A 150 -12.50 1.40 8.97
CA ASN A 150 -12.19 1.20 10.38
C ASN A 150 -10.68 1.04 10.60
N TRP A 151 -10.01 0.29 9.71
CA TRP A 151 -8.56 0.11 9.80
C TRP A 151 -7.78 1.40 9.55
N ARG A 152 -8.22 2.22 8.60
CA ARG A 152 -7.61 3.53 8.31
C ARG A 152 -7.74 4.48 9.50
N GLU A 153 -8.92 4.54 10.11
CA GLU A 153 -9.19 5.35 11.29
C GLU A 153 -8.33 4.87 12.47
N ALA A 154 -8.32 3.57 12.76
CA ALA A 154 -7.55 2.99 13.85
C ALA A 154 -6.02 3.02 13.62
N ALA A 155 -5.59 3.15 12.37
CA ALA A 155 -4.18 3.39 12.02
C ALA A 155 -3.78 4.88 12.14
N GLU A 156 -4.71 5.76 12.57
CA GLU A 156 -4.52 7.21 12.69
C GLU A 156 -4.01 7.83 11.37
N LEU A 157 -4.35 7.19 10.24
CA LEU A 157 -3.96 7.68 8.92
C LEU A 157 -4.69 8.97 8.53
N LEU A 158 -5.67 9.39 9.33
CA LEU A 158 -6.38 10.66 9.17
C LEU A 158 -5.45 11.86 9.39
N ASP A 159 -4.48 11.78 10.30
CA ASP A 159 -3.60 12.89 10.66
C ASP A 159 -2.46 13.12 9.64
N ARG A 160 -2.17 12.09 8.83
CA ARG A 160 -1.21 12.18 7.71
C ARG A 160 -1.81 12.76 6.44
N ASN A 161 -3.12 13.01 6.39
CA ASN A 161 -3.76 13.67 5.25
C ASN A 161 -3.26 15.11 5.03
N PHE A 162 -2.55 15.70 6.00
CA PHE A 162 -1.92 17.02 5.89
C PHE A 162 -0.48 17.00 5.38
N ARG A 163 0.15 15.83 5.23
CA ARG A 163 1.48 15.75 4.59
C ARG A 163 1.30 15.29 3.15
N PRO A 164 1.70 16.09 2.15
CA PRO A 164 1.75 15.62 0.77
C PRO A 164 2.56 14.33 0.73
N ALA A 165 2.19 13.40 -0.15
CA ALA A 165 3.06 12.27 -0.43
C ALA A 165 4.43 12.87 -0.77
N GLU A 166 5.49 12.44 -0.08
CA GLU A 166 6.83 12.79 -0.52
C GLU A 166 7.00 12.16 -1.90
N ASP A 167 6.74 12.97 -2.92
CA ASP A 167 6.92 12.67 -4.31
C ASP A 167 8.39 12.32 -4.49
N SER A 168 8.70 11.03 -4.42
CA SER A 168 10.02 10.53 -4.76
C SER A 168 10.21 10.76 -6.24
N ASP A 169 10.81 11.90 -6.54
CA ASP A 169 11.28 12.42 -7.83
C ASP A 169 11.33 11.39 -8.97
N GLY A 170 10.58 11.70 -10.04
CA GLY A 170 10.52 10.93 -11.27
C GLY A 170 9.20 11.07 -12.03
N SER A 171 8.99 12.23 -12.66
CA SER A 171 8.10 12.49 -13.82
C SER A 171 6.77 11.71 -13.90
N VAL A 172 5.71 12.29 -13.34
CA VAL A 172 4.33 12.00 -13.77
C VAL A 172 3.73 13.34 -14.20
N PRO A 173 3.08 13.45 -15.37
CA PRO A 173 2.46 14.71 -15.75
C PRO A 173 1.36 15.03 -14.74
N ARG A 174 1.48 16.21 -14.13
CA ARG A 174 0.38 16.83 -13.39
C ARG A 174 -0.81 17.01 -14.34
N SER A 175 -2.02 17.00 -13.78
CA SER A 175 -3.30 16.97 -14.52
C SER A 175 -3.30 17.90 -15.74
N LEU A 176 -3.91 17.51 -16.85
CA LEU A 176 -4.09 18.41 -18.01
C LEU A 176 -4.83 19.71 -17.64
N THR A 177 -5.57 19.72 -16.53
CA THR A 177 -6.28 20.89 -16.00
C THR A 177 -5.46 21.70 -14.99
N GLU A 178 -4.22 21.33 -14.68
CA GLU A 178 -3.33 22.08 -13.78
C GLU A 178 -3.17 23.56 -14.19
N PRO A 179 -2.96 23.89 -15.48
CA PRO A 179 -2.83 25.28 -15.92
C PRO A 179 -4.10 26.09 -15.67
N LEU A 180 -5.27 25.46 -15.86
CA LEU A 180 -6.57 26.10 -15.65
C LEU A 180 -6.90 26.25 -14.17
N ARG A 181 -6.46 25.33 -13.31
CA ARG A 181 -6.58 25.48 -11.85
C ARG A 181 -5.73 26.62 -11.31
N ARG A 182 -4.49 26.76 -11.80
CA ARG A 182 -3.62 27.89 -11.45
C ARG A 182 -4.21 29.23 -11.88
N LEU A 183 -4.87 29.26 -13.04
CA LEU A 183 -5.54 30.48 -13.50
C LEU A 183 -6.79 30.82 -12.67
N LYS A 184 -7.53 29.81 -12.21
CA LYS A 184 -8.73 30.00 -11.38
C LYS A 184 -8.40 30.39 -9.94
N TYR A 185 -7.32 29.83 -9.39
CA TYR A 185 -6.79 30.18 -8.08
C TYR A 185 -5.43 30.83 -8.31
N ARG A 186 -5.43 32.13 -8.65
CA ARG A 186 -4.21 32.95 -8.73
C ARG A 186 -3.54 32.93 -7.36
N ILE A 187 -2.65 31.97 -7.14
CA ILE A 187 -1.64 32.04 -6.11
C ILE A 187 -0.56 32.85 -6.79
N TRP A 188 -0.49 34.13 -6.43
CA TRP A 188 0.49 35.05 -6.99
C TRP A 188 1.88 34.50 -6.72
N SER A 189 2.75 34.66 -7.71
CA SER A 189 4.15 34.31 -7.58
C SER A 189 4.75 35.23 -6.51
N ARG A 190 5.67 34.75 -5.68
CA ARG A 190 6.31 35.61 -4.68
C ARG A 190 7.01 36.83 -5.32
N ASP A 191 7.44 36.66 -6.58
CA ASP A 191 8.01 37.73 -7.39
C ASP A 191 6.98 38.80 -7.80
N GLU A 192 5.68 38.45 -7.91
CA GLU A 192 4.59 39.40 -8.20
C GLU A 192 4.06 40.09 -6.92
N GLU A 193 4.26 39.49 -5.74
CA GLU A 193 3.98 40.11 -4.44
C GLU A 193 5.08 41.13 -4.06
N GLU A 194 6.35 40.84 -4.39
CA GLU A 194 7.48 41.76 -4.18
C GLU A 194 7.43 42.99 -5.11
N GLU A 195 6.91 42.87 -6.34
CA GLU A 195 6.70 44.02 -7.25
C GLU A 195 5.55 44.94 -6.80
N GLU A 196 4.45 44.40 -6.23
CA GLU A 196 3.37 45.23 -5.67
C GLU A 196 3.81 45.95 -4.37
N GLU A 197 4.64 45.33 -3.52
CA GLU A 197 5.18 45.99 -2.32
C GLU A 197 6.18 47.11 -2.65
N GLU A 198 7.00 46.96 -3.71
CA GLU A 198 7.92 48.03 -4.17
C GLU A 198 7.17 49.21 -4.81
N GLU A 199 6.08 48.96 -5.56
CA GLU A 199 5.24 50.02 -6.13
C GLU A 199 4.46 50.81 -5.05
N GLU A 200 3.98 50.13 -4.00
CA GLU A 200 3.30 50.80 -2.86
C GLU A 200 4.28 51.65 -2.02
N GLU A 201 5.54 51.23 -1.83
CA GLU A 201 6.55 52.02 -1.11
C GLU A 201 7.03 53.27 -1.89
N GLU A 202 6.98 53.27 -3.23
CA GLU A 202 7.29 54.45 -4.04
C GLU A 202 6.15 55.48 -4.02
N GLU A 203 4.88 55.06 -4.01
CA GLU A 203 3.73 55.97 -3.91
C GLU A 203 3.60 56.65 -2.53
N GLU A 204 4.03 56.01 -1.43
CA GLU A 204 4.02 56.64 -0.09
C GLU A 204 5.16 57.65 0.14
N ARG A 205 6.15 57.74 -0.78
CA ARG A 205 7.29 58.66 -0.68
C ARG A 205 7.17 59.93 -1.53
N GLU A 206 6.13 60.06 -2.36
CA GLU A 206 5.77 61.30 -3.08
C GLU A 206 4.73 62.16 -2.33
#